data_AF-A0A8T6W5D1-F1
#
_entry.id   AF-A0A8T6W5D1-F1
#
_cell.length_a   1.000
_cell.length_b   1.000
_cell.length_c   1.000
_cell.angle_alpha   90.00
_cell.angle_beta   90.00
_cell.angle_gamma   90.00
#
_symmetry.space_group_name_H-M   'P 1'
#
loop_
_entity.id
_entity.type
_entity.pdbx_description
1 polymer ?
#
loop_
_entity_poly.entity_id
_entity_poly.type
_entity_poly.pdbx_seq_one_letter_code
_entity_poly.pdbx_strand_id
1 'polypeptide(L)' 'MRRKDLKVTILTGVFLLLSLVSGGTAAIMTEGLVYDIMYAIHKITSVLVAIFFIVSIRSRGKGD' A
#
# COMPACT_ATOMS: atom_id res chain seq x y z
N MET A 1 -15.82 1.45 -15.28
CA MET A 1 -15.34 0.98 -13.95
C MET A 1 -16.34 1.44 -12.89
N ARG A 2 -16.90 0.55 -12.07
CA ARG A 2 -17.90 0.96 -11.05
C ARG A 2 -17.24 1.93 -10.06
N ARG A 3 -17.99 2.91 -9.52
CA ARG A 3 -17.46 3.89 -8.53
C ARG A 3 -16.71 3.20 -7.36
N LYS A 4 -17.15 2.01 -6.96
CA LYS A 4 -16.50 1.18 -5.94
C LYS A 4 -15.11 0.67 -6.34
N ASP A 5 -14.95 0.19 -7.57
CA ASP A 5 -13.67 -0.33 -8.08
C ASP A 5 -12.63 0.79 -8.25
N LEU A 6 -13.11 1.99 -8.64
CA LEU A 6 -12.26 3.18 -8.72
C LEU A 6 -11.73 3.58 -7.33
N LYS A 7 -12.60 3.61 -6.30
CA LYS A 7 -12.19 3.90 -4.92
C LYS A 7 -11.14 2.91 -4.40
N VAL A 8 -11.35 1.61 -4.63
CA VAL A 8 -10.38 0.56 -4.25
C VAL A 8 -9.04 0.79 -4.94
N THR A 9 -9.04 1.09 -6.23
CA THR A 9 -7.82 1.32 -7.02
C THR A 9 -7.05 2.55 -6.54
N ILE A 10 -7.77 3.65 -6.25
CA ILE A 10 -7.18 4.87 -5.69
C ILE A 10 -6.54 4.58 -4.32
N LEU A 11 -7.25 3.87 -3.44
CA LEU A 11 -6.72 3.49 -2.13
C LEU A 11 -5.47 2.62 -2.27
N THR A 12 -5.47 1.61 -3.14
CA THR A 12 -4.28 0.80 -3.43
C THR A 12 -3.10 1.69 -3.86
N GLY A 13 -3.33 2.65 -4.76
CA GLY A 13 -2.31 3.57 -5.24
C GLY A 13 -1.74 4.44 -4.12
N VAL A 14 -2.59 5.00 -3.25
CA VAL A 14 -2.15 5.82 -2.11
C VAL A 14 -1.29 5.00 -1.14
N PHE A 15 -1.74 3.80 -0.76
CA PHE A 15 -0.96 2.95 0.14
C PHE A 15 0.35 2.48 -0.49
N LEU A 16 0.38 2.26 -1.80
CA LEU A 16 1.61 1.91 -2.52
C LEU A 16 2.62 3.04 -2.46
N LEU A 17 2.20 4.28 -2.74
CA LEU A 17 3.09 5.44 -2.64
C LEU A 17 3.63 5.63 -1.22
N LEU A 18 2.77 5.51 -0.20
CA LEU A 18 3.22 5.58 1.19
C LEU A 18 4.21 4.48 1.55
N SER A 19 3.99 3.25 1.08
CA SER A 19 4.91 2.12 1.28
C SER A 19 6.26 2.37 0.61
N LEU A 20 6.27 2.88 -0.63
CA LEU A 20 7.50 3.18 -1.37
C LEU A 20 8.30 4.30 -0.69
N VAL A 21 7.64 5.40 -0.28
CA VAL A 21 8.32 6.52 0.38
C VAL A 21 8.88 6.08 1.72
N SER A 22 8.06 5.46 2.58
CA SER A 22 8.50 5.03 3.91
C SER A 22 9.57 3.93 3.86
N GLY A 23 9.46 2.98 2.93
CA GLY A 23 10.48 1.95 2.70
C GLY A 23 11.78 2.53 2.17
N GLY A 24 11.71 3.48 1.24
CA GLY A 24 12.88 4.20 0.73
C GLY A 24 13.58 5.02 1.83
N THR A 25 12.83 5.72 2.66
CA THR A 25 13.38 6.46 3.81
C THR A 25 14.04 5.51 4.81
N ALA A 26 13.39 4.39 5.15
CA ALA A 26 13.95 3.38 6.04
C ALA A 26 15.17 2.65 5.45
N ALA A 27 15.32 2.59 4.13
CA ALA A 27 16.51 2.03 3.50
C ALA A 27 17.72 2.98 3.60
N ILE A 28 17.48 4.29 3.66
CA ILE A 28 18.52 5.32 3.81
C ILE A 28 18.91 5.49 5.29
N MET A 29 17.92 5.50 6.17
CA MET A 29 18.13 5.62 7.61
C MET A 29 18.39 4.21 8.17
N THR A 30 19.64 3.88 8.48
CA THR A 30 20.00 2.51 8.91
C THR A 30 19.67 2.21 10.38
N GLU A 31 19.44 3.24 11.20
CA GLU A 31 19.16 3.11 12.63
C GLU A 31 18.44 4.35 13.21
N GLY A 32 17.85 4.21 14.39
CA GLY A 32 17.22 5.28 15.15
C GLY A 32 15.69 5.34 15.04
N LEU A 33 15.08 6.22 15.84
CA LEU A 33 13.62 6.31 15.98
C LEU A 33 12.91 6.58 14.65
N VAL A 34 13.51 7.37 13.76
CA VAL A 34 12.92 7.66 12.45
C VAL A 34 12.90 6.41 11.56
N TYR A 35 13.97 5.60 11.58
CA TYR A 35 13.99 4.30 10.91
C TYR A 35 12.87 3.41 11.43
N ASP A 36 12.75 3.23 12.75
CA ASP A 36 11.74 2.35 13.34
C ASP A 36 10.31 2.75 12.95
N ILE A 37 10.01 4.06 12.99
CA ILE A 37 8.71 4.60 12.60
C ILE A 37 8.48 4.38 11.10
N MET A 38 9.44 4.74 10.24
CA MET A 38 9.28 4.59 8.79
C MET A 38 9.15 3.12 8.38
N TYR A 39 9.93 2.24 9.01
CA TYR A 39 9.88 0.81 8.76
C TYR A 39 8.55 0.19 9.21
N ALA A 40 8.00 0.63 10.35
CA ALA A 40 6.66 0.24 10.79
C ALA A 40 5.57 0.70 9.80
N ILE A 41 5.63 1.95 9.34
CA ILE A 41 4.72 2.48 8.32
C ILE A 41 4.82 1.67 7.03
N HIS A 42 6.04 1.38 6.56
CA HIS A 42 6.29 0.58 5.37
C HIS A 42 5.66 -0.81 5.47
N LYS A 43 5.82 -1.49 6.62
CA LYS A 43 5.20 -2.81 6.86
C LYS A 43 3.68 -2.75 6.80
N ILE A 44 3.06 -1.80 7.53
CA ILE A 44 1.60 -1.67 7.59
C ILE A 44 1.03 -1.35 6.20
N THR A 45 1.60 -0.38 5.52
CA THR A 45 1.13 0.05 4.19
C THR A 45 1.31 -1.05 3.15
N SER A 46 2.40 -1.82 3.19
CA SER A 46 2.62 -2.99 2.31
C SER A 46 1.54 -4.07 2.49
N VAL A 47 1.15 -4.37 3.73
CA VAL A 47 0.06 -5.32 4.01
C VAL A 47 -1.26 -4.82 3.45
N LEU A 48 -1.58 -3.53 3.64
CA LEU A 48 -2.79 -2.93 3.10
C LEU A 48 -2.81 -2.99 1.56
N VAL A 49 -1.70 -2.64 0.90
CA VAL A 49 -1.56 -2.77 -0.57
C VAL A 49 -1.88 -4.19 -1.02
N ALA A 50 -1.31 -5.20 -0.37
CA ALA A 50 -1.55 -6.60 -0.73
C ALA A 50 -3.04 -6.97 -0.61
N ILE A 51 -3.70 -6.57 0.49
CA ILE A 51 -5.14 -6.80 0.69
C ILE A 51 -5.95 -6.12 -0.41
N PHE A 52 -5.73 -4.83 -0.66
CA PHE A 52 -6.49 -4.09 -1.67
C PHE A 52 -6.21 -4.59 -3.09
N PHE A 53 -5.00 -5.06 -3.37
CA PHE A 53 -4.65 -5.69 -4.64
C PHE A 53 -5.44 -6.98 -4.87
N ILE A 54 -5.50 -7.88 -3.87
CA ILE A 54 -6.31 -9.10 -3.92
C ILE A 54 -7.79 -8.76 -4.12
N VAL A 55 -8.31 -7.77 -3.39
CA VAL A 55 -9.70 -7.31 -3.54
C VAL A 55 -9.96 -6.78 -4.95
N SER A 56 -9.03 -6.01 -5.52
CA SER A 56 -9.12 -5.47 -6.89
C SER A 56 -9.11 -6.60 -7.94
N ILE A 57 -8.24 -7.59 -7.81
CA ILE A 57 -8.22 -8.76 -8.70
C ILE A 57 -9.55 -9.52 -8.60
N ARG A 58 -10.03 -9.79 -7.38
CA ARG A 58 -11.28 -10.50 -7.17
C ARG A 58 -12.49 -9.74 -7.73
N SER A 59 -12.53 -8.41 -7.63
CA SER A 59 -13.63 -7.63 -8.16
C SER A 59 -13.64 -7.58 -9.69
N ARG A 60 -12.47 -7.65 -10.33
CA ARG A 60 -12.32 -7.80 -11.80
C ARG A 60 -12.63 -9.21 -12.29
N GLY A 61 -12.26 -10.25 -11.53
CA GLY A 61 -12.50 -11.66 -11.86
C GLY A 61 -13.96 -12.08 -11.69
N LYS A 62 -14.76 -11.32 -10.92
CA LYS A 62 -16.22 -11.38 -10.91
C LYS A 62 -16.85 -10.50 -12.00
N GLY A 63 -16.17 -10.36 -13.15
CA GLY A 63 -16.76 -9.74 -14.33
C GLY A 63 -18.11 -10.38 -14.62
N ASP A 64 -19.11 -9.52 -14.81
CA ASP A 64 -20.42 -9.75 -15.43
C ASP A 64 -21.16 -11.07 -15.14
#